data_AF-W2SVA5-F1
#
_entry.id   AF-W2SVA5-F1
#
_cell.length_a   1.000
_cell.length_b   1.000
_cell.length_c   1.000
_cell.angle_alpha   90.00
_cell.angle_beta   90.00
_cell.angle_gamma   90.00
#
_symmetry.space_group_name_H-M   'P 1'
#
loop_
_entity.id
_entity.type
_entity.pdbx_description
1 polymer ?
#
loop_
_entity_poly.entity_id
_entity_poly.type
_entity_poly.pdbx_seq_one_letter_code
_entity_poly.pdbx_strand_id
1 'polypeptide(L)'
;KLITKAEDVKLAKDVFTYRSYIAQGKASVVLSEISEKNDNPALKAVRRLAEYQNHANKKRIANEVQSEVSSGTAPTDDTSCIVAALILNEEGNPEDAMRILSKSSSLEARSATVFTLLQMDRIDLAVKELKKMNEIDEDATLTQLALAWVNMAVVS
;
A
#
# COMPACT_ATOMS: atom_id res chain seq x y z
N LYS A 1 -9.47 -6.68 23.53
CA LYS A 1 -8.09 -6.87 24.03
C LYS A 1 -7.41 -5.51 23.98
N LEU A 2 -6.94 -4.99 25.11
CA LEU A 2 -6.17 -3.74 25.16
C LEU A 2 -4.80 -4.02 24.57
N ILE A 3 -4.64 -3.78 23.27
CA ILE A 3 -3.33 -3.80 22.62
C ILE A 3 -2.54 -2.63 23.22
N THR A 4 -1.37 -2.93 23.76
CA THR A 4 -0.55 -1.90 24.40
C THR A 4 0.22 -1.12 23.33
N LYS A 5 0.52 0.16 23.58
CA LYS A 5 1.32 1.00 22.66
C LYS A 5 2.66 0.35 22.24
N ALA A 6 3.21 -0.53 23.08
CA ALA A 6 4.41 -1.30 22.77
C ALA A 6 4.20 -2.38 21.70
N GLU A 7 3.03 -3.02 21.69
CA GLU A 7 2.67 -4.02 20.68
C GLU A 7 2.43 -3.38 19.31
N ASP A 8 1.80 -2.19 19.26
CA ASP A 8 1.62 -1.44 18.02
C ASP A 8 2.96 -0.99 17.42
N VAL A 9 3.88 -0.52 18.26
CA VAL A 9 5.25 -0.16 17.83
C VAL A 9 6.00 -1.38 17.31
N LYS A 10 5.86 -2.54 17.96
CA LYS A 10 6.47 -3.79 17.51
C LYS A 10 5.90 -4.22 16.15
N LEU A 11 4.58 -4.17 15.99
CA LEU A 11 3.91 -4.51 14.74
C LEU A 11 4.37 -3.58 13.60
N ALA A 12 4.39 -2.27 13.83
CA ALA A 12 4.86 -1.31 12.84
C ALA A 12 6.31 -1.60 12.43
N LYS A 13 7.20 -1.84 13.40
CA LYS A 13 8.60 -2.22 13.14
C LYS A 13 8.69 -3.49 12.28
N ASP A 14 7.91 -4.51 12.61
CA ASP A 14 7.91 -5.79 11.87
C ASP A 14 7.39 -5.58 10.43
N VAL A 15 6.28 -4.83 10.24
CA VAL A 15 5.73 -4.48 8.91
C VAL A 15 6.78 -3.77 8.05
N PHE A 16 7.45 -2.74 8.57
CA PHE A 16 8.51 -2.03 7.82
C PHE A 16 9.71 -2.92 7.50
N THR A 17 10.12 -3.77 8.44
CA THR A 17 11.24 -4.71 8.25
C THR A 17 10.94 -5.69 7.12
N TYR A 18 9.77 -6.31 7.14
CA TYR A 18 9.37 -7.28 6.13
C TYR A 18 9.18 -6.65 4.75
N ARG A 19 8.54 -5.46 4.66
CA ARG A 19 8.45 -4.72 3.39
C ARG A 19 9.83 -4.38 2.83
N SER A 20 10.78 -4.04 3.69
CA SER A 20 12.17 -3.80 3.29
C SER A 20 12.84 -5.06 2.72
N TYR A 21 12.61 -6.23 3.33
CA TYR A 21 13.10 -7.50 2.78
C TYR A 21 12.48 -7.83 1.41
N ILE A 22 11.19 -7.58 1.23
CA ILE A 22 10.51 -7.76 -0.07
C ILE A 22 11.17 -6.87 -1.13
N ALA A 23 11.36 -5.58 -0.82
CA ALA A 23 12.00 -4.63 -1.74
C ALA A 23 13.45 -5.01 -2.10
N GLN A 24 14.16 -5.73 -1.22
CA GLN A 24 15.51 -6.26 -1.48
C GLN A 24 15.51 -7.61 -2.24
N GLY A 25 14.35 -8.10 -2.70
CA GLY A 25 14.23 -9.41 -3.34
C GLY A 25 14.31 -10.60 -2.38
N LYS A 26 14.28 -10.36 -1.05
CA LYS A 26 14.36 -11.38 0.00
C LYS A 26 12.96 -11.83 0.47
N ALA A 27 12.03 -12.00 -0.47
CA ALA A 27 10.66 -12.40 -0.16
C ALA A 27 10.58 -13.76 0.56
N SER A 28 11.51 -14.69 0.28
CA SER A 28 11.57 -16.00 0.95
C SER A 28 11.74 -15.91 2.47
N VAL A 29 12.48 -14.91 2.97
CA VAL A 29 12.64 -14.66 4.42
C VAL A 29 11.28 -14.34 5.04
N VAL A 30 10.53 -13.43 4.42
CA VAL A 30 9.20 -13.02 4.88
C VAL A 30 8.23 -14.21 4.89
N LEU A 31 8.27 -15.06 3.85
CA LEU A 31 7.44 -16.27 3.78
C LEU A 31 7.80 -17.32 4.84
N SER A 32 9.05 -17.33 5.33
CA SER A 32 9.48 -18.23 6.39
C SER A 32 9.15 -17.71 7.79
N GLU A 33 9.18 -16.39 7.99
CA GLU A 33 8.96 -15.76 9.30
C GLU A 33 7.47 -15.48 9.58
N ILE A 34 6.69 -15.11 8.56
CA ILE A 34 5.24 -14.88 8.71
C ILE A 34 4.49 -16.17 8.37
N SER A 35 3.93 -16.85 9.38
CA SER A 35 3.09 -18.03 9.18
C SER A 35 1.81 -17.73 8.38
N GLU A 36 1.36 -18.69 7.55
CA GLU A 36 0.07 -18.63 6.84
C GLU A 36 -1.14 -18.52 7.79
N LYS A 37 -1.01 -19.05 9.00
CA LYS A 37 -2.07 -19.02 10.02
C LYS A 37 -2.06 -17.76 10.87
N ASN A 38 -1.21 -16.78 10.56
CA ASN A 38 -1.12 -15.56 11.34
C ASN A 38 -2.41 -14.74 11.17
N ASP A 39 -3.14 -14.44 12.24
CA ASP A 39 -4.42 -13.74 12.16
C ASP A 39 -4.33 -12.21 12.01
N ASN A 40 -3.14 -11.62 12.11
CA ASN A 40 -2.97 -10.17 12.00
C ASN A 40 -3.11 -9.71 10.53
N PRO A 41 -4.08 -8.83 10.21
CA PRO A 41 -4.32 -8.37 8.83
C PRO A 41 -3.10 -7.74 8.16
N ALA A 42 -2.37 -6.87 8.86
CA ALA A 42 -1.20 -6.18 8.31
C ALA A 42 -0.08 -7.17 7.94
N LEU A 43 0.20 -8.16 8.80
CA LEU A 43 1.19 -9.20 8.50
C LEU A 43 0.73 -10.15 7.40
N LYS A 44 -0.57 -10.49 7.33
CA LYS A 44 -1.15 -11.24 6.21
C LYS A 44 -0.96 -10.49 4.88
N ALA A 45 -1.23 -9.19 4.86
CA ALA A 45 -1.03 -8.35 3.68
C ALA A 45 0.43 -8.34 3.23
N VAL A 46 1.37 -8.15 4.17
CA VAL A 46 2.80 -8.18 3.85
C VAL A 46 3.25 -9.55 3.33
N ARG A 47 2.76 -10.65 3.92
CA ARG A 47 3.01 -11.99 3.39
C ARG A 47 2.45 -12.14 1.98
N ARG A 48 1.21 -11.71 1.73
CA ARG A 48 0.59 -11.73 0.40
C ARG A 48 1.42 -10.95 -0.63
N LEU A 49 1.98 -9.81 -0.25
CA LEU A 49 2.91 -9.06 -1.10
C LEU A 49 4.19 -9.85 -1.41
N ALA A 50 4.74 -10.58 -0.43
CA ALA A 50 5.89 -11.46 -0.65
C ALA A 50 5.55 -12.63 -1.58
N GLU A 51 4.37 -13.23 -1.45
CA GLU A 51 3.89 -14.29 -2.36
C GLU A 51 3.69 -13.76 -3.79
N TYR A 52 3.22 -12.52 -3.93
CA TYR A 52 3.01 -11.84 -5.22
C TYR A 52 4.32 -11.61 -6.00
N GLN A 53 5.47 -11.47 -5.32
CA GLN A 53 6.77 -11.38 -5.98
C GLN A 53 7.14 -12.65 -6.76
N ASN A 54 6.53 -13.80 -6.45
CA ASN A 54 6.73 -15.02 -7.22
C ASN A 54 5.86 -14.99 -8.49
N HIS A 55 6.50 -15.02 -9.66
CA HIS A 55 5.84 -15.03 -10.97
C HIS A 55 4.75 -16.12 -11.11
N ALA A 56 4.91 -17.28 -10.47
CA ALA A 56 3.91 -18.35 -10.52
C ALA A 56 2.61 -17.99 -9.79
N ASN A 57 2.71 -17.17 -8.73
CA ASN A 57 1.57 -16.76 -7.91
C ASN A 57 1.01 -15.38 -8.29
N LYS A 58 1.80 -14.55 -8.99
CA LYS A 58 1.50 -13.15 -9.30
C LYS A 58 0.06 -12.94 -9.79
N LYS A 59 -0.34 -13.64 -10.86
CA LYS A 59 -1.69 -13.55 -11.45
C LYS A 59 -2.81 -14.02 -10.52
N ARG A 60 -2.59 -15.10 -9.78
CA ARG A 60 -3.58 -15.63 -8.83
C ARG A 60 -3.87 -14.61 -7.74
N ILE A 61 -2.82 -14.07 -7.13
CA ILE A 61 -2.93 -13.10 -6.04
C ILE A 61 -3.54 -11.78 -6.53
N ALA A 62 -3.14 -11.30 -7.72
CA ALA A 62 -3.76 -10.13 -8.34
C ALA A 62 -5.29 -10.27 -8.46
N ASN A 63 -5.75 -11.40 -9.01
CA ASN A 63 -7.18 -11.67 -9.18
C ASN A 63 -7.92 -11.81 -7.84
N GLU A 64 -7.29 -12.45 -6.84
CA GLU A 64 -7.85 -12.55 -5.49
C GLU A 64 -8.03 -11.16 -4.86
N VAL A 65 -7.01 -10.31 -4.92
CA VAL A 65 -7.07 -8.93 -4.41
C VAL A 65 -8.14 -8.12 -5.14
N GLN A 66 -8.18 -8.19 -6.47
CA GLN A 66 -9.18 -7.48 -7.26
C GLN A 66 -10.60 -7.93 -6.90
N SER A 67 -10.82 -9.23 -6.77
CA SER A 67 -12.11 -9.78 -6.37
C SER A 67 -12.52 -9.30 -4.97
N GLU A 68 -11.62 -9.35 -3.99
CA GLU A 68 -11.87 -8.90 -2.61
C GLU A 68 -12.19 -7.41 -2.52
N VAL A 69 -11.51 -6.58 -3.33
CA VAL A 69 -11.75 -5.12 -3.37
C VAL A 69 -13.07 -4.81 -4.07
N SER A 70 -13.40 -5.56 -5.13
CA SER A 70 -14.66 -5.40 -5.88
C SER A 70 -15.87 -5.86 -5.07
N SER A 71 -15.75 -6.95 -4.30
CA SER A 71 -16.80 -7.44 -3.39
C SER A 71 -16.90 -6.64 -2.09
N GLY A 72 -15.95 -5.76 -1.80
CA GLY A 72 -15.89 -5.00 -0.55
C GLY A 72 -15.54 -5.86 0.68
N THR A 73 -14.95 -7.04 0.47
CA THR A 73 -14.52 -7.96 1.55
C THR A 73 -13.04 -7.81 1.91
N ALA A 74 -12.30 -6.96 1.19
CA ALA A 74 -10.90 -6.69 1.47
C ALA A 74 -10.70 -6.08 2.88
N PRO A 75 -9.65 -6.47 3.62
CA PRO A 75 -9.29 -5.82 4.88
C PRO A 75 -8.96 -4.35 4.66
N THR A 76 -9.42 -3.49 5.59
CA THR A 76 -9.32 -2.03 5.46
C THR A 76 -8.35 -1.38 6.46
N ASP A 77 -7.49 -2.16 7.12
CA ASP A 77 -6.37 -1.57 7.87
C ASP A 77 -5.37 -0.92 6.89
N ASP A 78 -4.64 0.08 7.38
CA ASP A 78 -3.78 0.91 6.52
C ASP A 78 -2.81 0.07 5.69
N THR A 79 -2.14 -0.91 6.30
CA THR A 79 -1.16 -1.76 5.60
C THR A 79 -1.83 -2.62 4.52
N SER A 80 -2.97 -3.23 4.82
CA SER A 80 -3.73 -3.99 3.82
C SER A 80 -4.19 -3.12 2.65
N CYS A 81 -4.68 -1.91 2.92
CA CYS A 81 -5.08 -0.97 1.87
C CYS A 81 -3.91 -0.61 0.95
N ILE A 82 -2.76 -0.28 1.53
CA ILE A 82 -1.56 0.13 0.78
C ILE A 82 -1.03 -1.03 -0.06
N VAL A 83 -0.96 -2.25 0.50
CA VAL A 83 -0.51 -3.44 -0.23
C VAL A 83 -1.46 -3.80 -1.36
N ALA A 84 -2.78 -3.79 -1.11
CA ALA A 84 -3.77 -4.08 -2.13
C ALA A 84 -3.68 -3.07 -3.28
N ALA A 85 -3.57 -1.77 -2.96
CA ALA A 85 -3.42 -0.71 -3.96
C ALA A 85 -2.13 -0.86 -4.77
N LEU A 86 -1.01 -1.21 -4.13
CA LEU A 86 0.26 -1.45 -4.82
C LEU A 86 0.13 -2.58 -5.85
N ILE A 87 -0.47 -3.72 -5.46
CA ILE A 87 -0.69 -4.85 -6.36
C ILE A 87 -1.62 -4.46 -7.52
N LEU A 88 -2.71 -3.76 -7.23
CA LEU A 88 -3.68 -3.34 -8.25
C LEU A 88 -3.08 -2.35 -9.25
N ASN A 89 -2.27 -1.40 -8.80
CA ASN A 89 -1.57 -0.45 -9.67
C ASN A 89 -0.54 -1.14 -10.57
N GLU A 90 0.22 -2.10 -10.04
CA GLU A 90 1.19 -2.90 -10.81
C GLU A 90 0.51 -3.75 -11.89
N GLU A 91 -0.74 -4.17 -11.65
CA GLU A 91 -1.55 -4.94 -12.60
C GLU A 91 -2.41 -4.07 -13.53
N GLY A 92 -2.27 -2.73 -13.45
CA GLY A 92 -2.99 -1.81 -14.32
C GLY A 92 -4.47 -1.61 -13.97
N ASN A 93 -4.85 -1.82 -12.70
CA ASN A 93 -6.20 -1.63 -12.17
C ASN A 93 -6.30 -0.46 -11.17
N PRO A 94 -5.96 0.79 -11.57
CA PRO A 94 -5.90 1.92 -10.64
C PRO A 94 -7.27 2.35 -10.08
N GLU A 95 -8.39 2.03 -10.75
CA GLU A 95 -9.74 2.32 -10.24
C GLU A 95 -10.05 1.53 -8.96
N ASP A 96 -9.71 0.24 -8.96
CA ASP A 96 -9.88 -0.61 -7.78
C ASP A 96 -8.88 -0.20 -6.68
N ALA A 97 -7.65 0.20 -7.06
CA ALA A 97 -6.68 0.76 -6.12
C ALA A 97 -7.22 2.00 -5.42
N MET A 98 -7.84 2.95 -6.14
CA MET A 98 -8.50 4.11 -5.57
C MET A 98 -9.64 3.72 -4.62
N ARG A 99 -10.41 2.67 -4.96
CA ARG A 99 -11.51 2.19 -4.11
C ARG A 99 -11.01 1.74 -2.74
N ILE A 100 -9.93 0.95 -2.69
CA ILE A 100 -9.38 0.49 -1.42
C ILE A 100 -8.64 1.62 -0.67
N LEU A 101 -7.90 2.47 -1.37
CA LEU A 101 -7.21 3.62 -0.75
C LEU A 101 -8.17 4.59 -0.08
N SER A 102 -9.39 4.76 -0.60
CA SER A 102 -10.42 5.59 0.03
C SER A 102 -10.81 5.15 1.46
N LYS A 103 -10.43 3.93 1.87
CA LYS A 103 -10.70 3.37 3.21
C LYS A 103 -9.62 3.72 4.24
N SER A 104 -8.46 4.23 3.81
CA SER A 104 -7.37 4.66 4.69
C SER A 104 -7.15 6.17 4.55
N SER A 105 -6.86 6.83 5.67
CA SER A 105 -6.52 8.25 5.72
C SER A 105 -5.06 8.51 6.10
N SER A 106 -4.26 7.44 6.23
CA SER A 106 -2.84 7.51 6.56
C SER A 106 -2.06 8.32 5.52
N LEU A 107 -0.96 8.95 5.94
CA LEU A 107 -0.12 9.72 5.03
C LEU A 107 0.44 8.86 3.89
N GLU A 108 0.73 7.59 4.17
CA GLU A 108 1.17 6.62 3.16
C GLU A 108 0.05 6.28 2.16
N ALA A 109 -1.20 6.10 2.62
CA ALA A 109 -2.33 5.89 1.71
C ALA A 109 -2.60 7.12 0.83
N ARG A 110 -2.41 8.35 1.36
CA ARG A 110 -2.50 9.58 0.56
C ARG A 110 -1.40 9.68 -0.49
N SER A 111 -0.16 9.34 -0.12
CA SER A 111 0.96 9.25 -1.07
C SER A 111 0.66 8.24 -2.19
N ALA A 112 0.15 7.05 -1.83
CA ALA A 112 -0.29 6.04 -2.80
C ALA A 112 -1.48 6.52 -3.65
N THR A 113 -2.38 7.33 -3.09
CA THR A 113 -3.49 7.95 -3.82
C THR A 113 -2.97 8.93 -4.87
N VAL A 114 -2.01 9.78 -4.52
CA VAL A 114 -1.34 10.68 -5.49
C VAL A 114 -0.72 9.86 -6.61
N PHE A 115 0.08 8.83 -6.29
CA PHE A 115 0.68 7.95 -7.29
C PHE A 115 -0.36 7.32 -8.23
N THR A 116 -1.44 6.77 -7.67
CA THR A 116 -2.54 6.14 -8.43
C THR A 116 -3.23 7.15 -9.35
N LEU A 117 -3.53 8.36 -8.86
CA LEU A 117 -4.15 9.42 -9.66
C LEU A 117 -3.28 9.85 -10.83
N LEU A 118 -1.95 9.90 -10.65
CA LEU A 118 -1.02 10.19 -11.73
C LEU A 118 -0.99 9.08 -12.78
N GLN A 119 -1.08 7.80 -12.39
CA GLN A 119 -1.24 6.69 -13.35
C GLN A 119 -2.55 6.74 -14.14
N MET A 120 -3.56 7.44 -13.63
CA MET A 120 -4.85 7.66 -14.30
C MET A 120 -4.89 8.97 -15.11
N ASP A 121 -3.76 9.67 -15.28
CA ASP A 121 -3.66 11.00 -15.89
C ASP A 121 -4.56 12.07 -15.21
N ARG A 122 -4.90 11.86 -13.93
CA ARG A 122 -5.74 12.76 -13.11
C ARG A 122 -4.90 13.71 -12.25
N ILE A 123 -4.02 14.46 -12.91
CA ILE A 123 -3.10 15.42 -12.27
C ILE A 123 -3.86 16.45 -11.42
N ASP A 124 -5.06 16.88 -11.88
CA ASP A 124 -5.93 17.81 -11.17
C ASP A 124 -6.32 17.31 -9.76
N LEU A 125 -6.59 16.02 -9.63
CA LEU A 125 -6.92 15.38 -8.36
C LEU A 125 -5.66 15.08 -7.56
N ALA A 126 -4.56 14.71 -8.21
CA ALA A 126 -3.28 14.46 -7.55
C ALA A 126 -2.77 15.72 -6.82
N VAL A 127 -2.88 16.89 -7.45
CA VAL A 127 -2.55 18.18 -6.82
C VAL A 127 -3.45 18.48 -5.61
N LYS A 128 -4.76 18.15 -5.70
CA LYS A 128 -5.68 18.34 -4.57
C LYS A 128 -5.33 17.44 -3.39
N GLU A 129 -4.94 16.19 -3.65
CA GLU A 129 -4.55 15.26 -2.60
C GLU A 129 -3.20 15.64 -1.98
N LEU A 130 -2.24 16.12 -2.79
CA LEU A 130 -0.96 16.65 -2.31
C LEU A 130 -1.15 17.84 -1.35
N LYS A 131 -2.09 18.75 -1.63
CA LYS A 131 -2.41 19.85 -0.70
C LYS A 131 -2.83 19.33 0.68
N LYS A 132 -3.65 18.28 0.73
CA LYS A 132 -4.04 17.64 2.00
C LYS A 132 -2.85 17.00 2.70
N MET A 133 -1.88 16.45 1.96
CA MET A 133 -0.64 15.93 2.55
C MET A 133 0.20 17.06 3.17
N ASN A 134 0.34 18.19 2.48
CA ASN A 134 1.05 19.36 3.01
C ASN A 134 0.39 19.90 4.30
N GLU A 135 -0.94 19.91 4.38
CA GLU A 135 -1.68 20.32 5.57
C GLU A 135 -1.44 19.39 6.78
N ILE A 136 -1.12 18.11 6.52
CA ILE A 136 -0.80 17.13 7.58
C ILE A 136 0.65 17.30 8.02
N ASP A 137 1.58 17.25 7.07
CA ASP A 137 3.02 17.39 7.29
C ASP A 137 3.69 17.67 5.94
N GLU A 138 4.05 18.93 5.69
CA GLU A 138 4.74 19.33 4.47
C GLU A 138 6.18 18.81 4.39
N ASP A 139 6.86 18.64 5.53
CA ASP A 139 8.26 18.22 5.59
C ASP A 139 8.42 16.69 5.58
N ALA A 140 7.33 15.94 5.75
CA ALA A 140 7.34 14.49 5.64
C ALA A 140 7.92 14.03 4.29
N THR A 141 8.79 13.02 4.35
CA THR A 141 9.44 12.48 3.15
C THR A 141 8.45 11.96 2.11
N LEU A 142 7.31 11.39 2.54
CA LEU A 142 6.23 10.96 1.67
C LEU A 142 5.55 12.13 0.93
N THR A 143 5.40 13.27 1.61
CA THR A 143 4.83 14.49 1.03
C THR A 143 5.78 15.09 0.00
N GLN A 144 7.06 15.19 0.34
CA GLN A 144 8.09 15.68 -0.58
C GLN A 144 8.26 14.77 -1.81
N LEU A 145 8.13 13.45 -1.64
CA LEU A 145 8.14 12.51 -2.74
C LEU A 145 6.91 12.67 -3.66
N ALA A 146 5.72 12.81 -3.07
CA ALA A 146 4.49 13.07 -3.82
C ALA A 146 4.55 14.40 -4.59
N LEU A 147 5.12 15.45 -3.99
CA LEU A 147 5.39 16.73 -4.66
C LEU A 147 6.30 16.54 -5.88
N ALA A 148 7.38 15.78 -5.74
CA ALA A 148 8.29 15.50 -6.86
C ALA A 148 7.56 14.78 -8.01
N TRP A 149 6.74 13.77 -7.73
CA TRP A 149 5.95 13.06 -8.75
C TRP A 149 4.98 13.98 -9.49
N VAL A 150 4.23 14.80 -8.76
CA VAL A 150 3.29 15.75 -9.35
C VAL A 150 4.02 16.77 -10.23
N ASN A 151 5.16 17.30 -9.77
CA ASN A 151 5.95 18.25 -10.56
C ASN A 151 6.48 17.62 -11.85
N MET A 152 6.93 16.37 -11.81
CA MET A 152 7.35 15.66 -13.02
C MET A 152 6.19 15.48 -14.02
N ALA A 153 5.00 15.12 -13.54
CA ALA A 153 3.83 14.90 -14.39
C ALA A 153 3.25 16.19 -15.00
N VAL A 154 3.46 17.34 -14.37
CA VAL A 154 3.04 18.65 -14.92
C VAL A 154 3.99 19.14 -16.02
N VAL A 155 5.26 18.73 -15.95
CA VAL A 155 6.32 19.16 -16.88
C VAL A 155 6.44 18.24 -18.10
N SER A 156 5.96 17.00 -18.00
CA SER A 156 5.88 16.01 -19.09
C SER A 156 4.75 16.31 -20.08
#